data_AF-A0A1Z4IJ95-F1
#
_entry.id   AF-A0A1Z4IJ95-F1
#
_cell.length_a   1.000
_cell.length_b   1.000
_cell.length_c   1.000
_cell.angle_alpha   90.00
_cell.angle_beta   90.00
_cell.angle_gamma   90.00
#
_symmetry.space_group_name_H-M   'P 1'
#
loop_
_entity.id
_entity.type
_entity.pdbx_description
1 polymer ?
#
loop_
_entity_poly.entity_id
_entity_poly.type
_entity_poly.pdbx_seq_one_letter_code
_entity_poly.pdbx_strand_id
1 'polypeptide(L)'
;MIRHSDNASESWKRLPWKKFRRNLFRLQKRVYKAIRDGDTRKARSVQKLILKSASARLLAIRQVTQLNVGKKTAGVDGKASLTFEQRLELSEQLKTKGNNWHHQSLRQIPIPKKDGKIRILKVPTIADRAWQAIAKYALEPAHEAIFHSRSYGFRPGRSAHDAQKILFINLNSNANGITKRVIELDIEKCFDRINHSAIMERLIAPKGIKIGIFRCLKAGVNPEYPEQGTPQGGVVSPLLANIALNGIESIHQSVRYADDMVIILKPQDNADIILEKISQFLTERGMTVSQKKTKLTASTNGFDFLGWHFKVQRNGKFRCVPSVDNFTTFRQKVKHIVNNSNYGAAVKAIKLAPVVRGWRNYHRYCKMDGSRFSLYHIQHRAIQVFNREDKLNRESSKKLLEKAFPKVPYSENKHINVKGDKSPFDGDITYWSQRNCKLYDGETSFAIRRQNHRCGYCGLKMLEGEKVHLHHVDGNHHNWKAKNLLAIHQSCHDYIHMGKDSS
;
A
#
# COMPACT_ATOMS: atom_id res chain seq x y z
N MET A 1 -23.36 -46.76 7.82
CA MET A 1 -22.20 -45.95 7.37
C MET A 1 -22.69 -44.64 6.78
N ILE A 2 -22.80 -43.60 7.61
CA ILE A 2 -23.23 -42.26 7.15
C ILE A 2 -21.95 -41.49 6.80
N ARG A 3 -21.70 -41.29 5.51
CA ARG A 3 -20.61 -40.47 5.00
C ARG A 3 -20.86 -39.02 5.45
N HIS A 4 -20.06 -38.51 6.37
CA HIS A 4 -20.02 -37.09 6.68
C HIS A 4 -19.72 -36.30 5.40
N SER A 5 -20.70 -35.53 4.91
CA SER A 5 -20.43 -34.47 3.94
C SER A 5 -19.58 -33.42 4.65
N ASP A 6 -18.29 -33.33 4.33
CA ASP A 6 -17.45 -32.25 4.84
C ASP A 6 -18.09 -30.90 4.48
N ASN A 7 -18.59 -30.18 5.48
CA ASN A 7 -19.14 -28.84 5.31
C ASN A 7 -18.10 -27.96 4.58
N ALA A 8 -18.50 -27.26 3.51
CA ALA A 8 -17.59 -26.41 2.71
C ALA A 8 -16.82 -25.37 3.55
N SER A 9 -17.42 -24.94 4.66
CA SER A 9 -16.78 -24.11 5.70
C SER A 9 -15.58 -24.80 6.34
N GLU A 10 -15.72 -26.06 6.76
CA GLU A 10 -14.64 -26.85 7.34
C GLU A 10 -13.53 -27.10 6.32
N SER A 11 -13.90 -27.47 5.09
CA SER A 11 -12.97 -27.63 3.97
C SER A 11 -12.12 -26.36 3.76
N TRP A 12 -12.75 -25.18 3.74
CA TRP A 12 -12.03 -23.91 3.59
C TRP A 12 -11.13 -23.56 4.79
N LYS A 13 -11.60 -23.81 6.02
CA LYS A 13 -10.85 -23.56 7.24
C LYS A 13 -9.64 -24.49 7.38
N ARG A 14 -9.78 -25.77 7.01
CA ARG A 14 -8.72 -26.81 7.08
C ARG A 14 -7.65 -26.69 6.00
N LEU A 15 -7.82 -25.82 5.00
CA LEU A 15 -6.83 -25.64 3.94
C LEU A 15 -5.42 -25.32 4.50
N PRO A 16 -4.34 -25.89 3.94
CA PRO A 16 -2.97 -25.72 4.43
C PRO A 16 -2.38 -24.38 3.97
N TRP A 17 -2.96 -23.29 4.43
CA TRP A 17 -2.60 -21.93 4.01
C TRP A 17 -1.13 -21.56 4.22
N LYS A 18 -0.51 -22.09 5.27
CA LYS A 18 0.93 -21.92 5.54
C LYS A 18 1.77 -22.53 4.41
N LYS A 19 1.39 -23.72 3.94
CA LYS A 19 2.03 -24.41 2.80
C LYS A 19 1.80 -23.63 1.51
N PHE A 20 0.61 -23.09 1.30
CA PHE A 20 0.30 -22.29 0.11
C PHE A 20 1.17 -21.04 0.00
N ARG A 21 1.38 -20.29 1.10
CA ARG A 21 2.27 -19.12 1.09
C ARG A 21 3.70 -19.48 0.80
N ARG A 22 4.22 -20.53 1.44
CA ARG A 22 5.59 -21.03 1.17
C ARG A 22 5.76 -21.40 -0.30
N ASN A 23 4.80 -22.11 -0.87
CA ASN A 23 4.83 -22.54 -2.25
C ASN A 23 4.81 -21.34 -3.21
N LEU A 24 3.89 -20.39 -3.00
CA LEU A 24 3.79 -19.19 -3.82
C LEU A 24 5.09 -18.37 -3.75
N PHE A 25 5.58 -18.09 -2.54
CA PHE A 25 6.81 -17.33 -2.34
C PHE A 25 8.02 -18.03 -2.98
N ARG A 26 8.11 -19.36 -2.91
CA ARG A 26 9.16 -20.14 -3.60
C ARG A 26 9.10 -19.93 -5.12
N LEU A 27 7.91 -19.92 -5.71
CA LEU A 27 7.76 -19.66 -7.15
C LEU A 27 8.11 -18.22 -7.50
N GLN A 28 7.69 -17.24 -6.70
CA GLN A 28 8.01 -15.82 -6.92
C GLN A 28 9.52 -15.55 -6.88
N LYS A 29 10.25 -16.12 -5.91
CA LYS A 29 11.72 -16.04 -5.87
C LYS A 29 12.38 -16.65 -7.11
N ARG A 30 11.85 -17.76 -7.63
CA ARG A 30 12.36 -18.38 -8.87
C ARG A 30 12.14 -17.48 -10.08
N VAL A 31 11.00 -16.78 -10.16
CA VAL A 31 10.75 -15.79 -11.22
C VAL A 31 11.74 -14.63 -11.10
N TYR A 32 11.90 -14.05 -9.91
CA TYR A 32 12.83 -12.96 -9.65
C TYR A 32 14.26 -13.34 -10.05
N LYS A 33 14.75 -14.49 -9.56
CA LYS A 33 16.10 -14.99 -9.89
C LYS A 33 16.26 -15.21 -11.40
N ALA A 34 15.30 -15.85 -12.06
CA ALA A 34 15.39 -16.09 -13.51
C ALA A 34 15.51 -14.80 -14.32
N ILE A 35 14.82 -13.73 -13.94
CA ILE A 35 14.96 -12.43 -14.61
C ILE A 35 16.32 -11.77 -14.32
N ARG A 36 16.80 -11.86 -13.07
CA ARG A 36 18.14 -11.37 -12.72
C ARG A 36 19.26 -12.09 -13.47
N ASP A 37 19.09 -13.38 -13.73
CA ASP A 37 20.01 -14.22 -14.50
C ASP A 37 19.82 -14.05 -16.03
N GLY A 38 18.88 -13.22 -16.50
CA GLY A 38 18.59 -13.01 -17.93
C GLY A 38 17.74 -14.12 -18.59
N ASP A 39 17.36 -15.18 -17.87
CA ASP A 39 16.57 -16.31 -18.38
C ASP A 39 15.06 -15.99 -18.39
N THR A 40 14.65 -15.26 -19.43
CA THR A 40 13.24 -14.90 -19.65
C THR A 40 12.35 -16.11 -19.96
N ARG A 41 12.90 -17.20 -20.53
CA ARG A 41 12.14 -18.42 -20.85
C ARG A 41 11.70 -19.13 -19.58
N LYS A 42 12.63 -19.31 -18.64
CA LYS A 42 12.35 -19.91 -17.33
C LYS A 42 11.42 -19.04 -16.50
N ALA A 43 11.60 -17.72 -16.50
CA ALA A 43 10.67 -16.80 -15.84
C ALA A 43 9.23 -16.99 -16.35
N ARG A 44 9.03 -17.01 -17.68
CA ARG A 44 7.71 -17.25 -18.30
C ARG A 44 7.14 -18.63 -17.97
N SER A 45 7.97 -19.66 -17.91
CA SER A 45 7.55 -21.01 -17.51
C SER A 45 7.05 -21.05 -16.06
N VAL A 46 7.79 -20.42 -15.13
CA VAL A 46 7.39 -20.35 -13.72
C VAL A 46 6.14 -19.46 -13.53
N GLN A 47 6.00 -18.39 -14.31
CA GLN A 47 4.77 -17.57 -14.31
C GLN A 47 3.53 -18.38 -14.73
N LYS A 48 3.64 -19.24 -15.76
CA LYS A 48 2.57 -20.18 -16.14
C LYS A 48 2.24 -21.15 -14.99
N LEU A 49 3.26 -21.61 -14.27
CA LEU A 49 3.07 -22.50 -13.11
C LEU A 49 2.35 -21.79 -11.95
N ILE A 50 2.65 -20.51 -11.69
CA ILE A 50 1.95 -19.69 -10.68
C ILE A 50 0.46 -19.59 -11.04
N LEU A 51 0.12 -19.31 -12.31
CA LEU A 51 -1.26 -19.18 -12.75
C LEU A 51 -2.08 -20.47 -12.56
N LYS A 52 -1.47 -21.64 -12.78
CA LYS A 52 -2.10 -22.95 -12.60
C LYS A 52 -2.15 -23.42 -11.14
N SER A 53 -1.31 -22.86 -10.27
CA SER A 53 -1.14 -23.33 -8.90
C SER A 53 -2.39 -23.13 -8.04
N ALA A 54 -2.86 -24.21 -7.40
CA ALA A 54 -3.94 -24.12 -6.40
C ALA A 54 -3.58 -23.18 -5.25
N SER A 55 -2.30 -23.14 -4.85
CA SER A 55 -1.81 -22.24 -3.80
C SER A 55 -2.01 -20.77 -4.18
N ALA A 56 -1.71 -20.39 -5.43
CA ALA A 56 -1.88 -19.02 -5.90
C ALA A 56 -3.36 -18.63 -6.03
N ARG A 57 -4.18 -19.52 -6.60
CA ARG A 57 -5.63 -19.31 -6.76
C ARG A 57 -6.32 -19.06 -5.42
N LEU A 58 -6.15 -19.96 -4.45
CA LEU A 58 -6.80 -19.87 -3.15
C LEU A 58 -6.32 -18.65 -2.34
N LEU A 59 -5.03 -18.32 -2.41
CA LEU A 59 -4.49 -17.11 -1.78
C LEU A 59 -5.05 -15.83 -2.41
N ALA A 60 -5.18 -15.78 -3.73
CA ALA A 60 -5.76 -14.64 -4.43
C ALA A 60 -7.24 -14.43 -4.08
N ILE A 61 -8.03 -15.50 -4.06
CA ILE A 61 -9.44 -15.44 -3.65
C ILE A 61 -9.54 -14.93 -2.21
N ARG A 62 -8.70 -15.45 -1.30
CA ARG A 62 -8.66 -15.00 0.09
C ARG A 62 -8.26 -13.53 0.21
N GLN A 63 -7.27 -13.09 -0.56
CA GLN A 63 -6.82 -11.70 -0.57
C GLN A 63 -7.98 -10.76 -0.93
N VAL A 64 -8.72 -11.07 -1.98
CA VAL A 64 -9.82 -10.24 -2.48
C VAL A 64 -11.04 -10.28 -1.58
N THR A 65 -11.42 -11.46 -1.09
CA THR A 65 -12.67 -11.66 -0.33
C THR A 65 -12.54 -11.36 1.16
N GLN A 66 -11.35 -11.55 1.76
CA GLN A 66 -11.19 -11.49 3.22
C GLN A 66 -10.24 -10.37 3.68
N LEU A 67 -9.14 -10.13 2.97
CA LEU A 67 -8.04 -9.27 3.47
C LEU A 67 -8.07 -7.83 2.94
N ASN A 68 -8.53 -7.63 1.70
CA ASN A 68 -8.56 -6.31 1.09
C ASN A 68 -9.50 -5.35 1.83
N VAL A 69 -9.09 -4.09 1.98
CA VAL A 69 -9.90 -3.05 2.64
C VAL A 69 -11.22 -2.81 1.88
N GLY A 70 -11.18 -2.88 0.54
CA GLY A 70 -12.34 -2.76 -0.35
C GLY A 70 -13.11 -4.07 -0.59
N LYS A 71 -13.02 -5.06 0.31
CA LYS A 71 -13.67 -6.38 0.12
C LYS A 71 -15.20 -6.29 0.03
N LYS A 72 -15.82 -5.28 0.65
CA LYS A 72 -17.28 -5.09 0.67
C LYS A 72 -17.84 -4.37 -0.56
N THR A 73 -16.98 -3.92 -1.48
CA THR A 73 -17.43 -3.22 -2.69
C THR A 73 -17.77 -4.25 -3.77
N ALA A 74 -19.04 -4.27 -4.17
CA ALA A 74 -19.54 -5.13 -5.24
C ALA A 74 -19.17 -4.60 -6.63
N GLY A 75 -18.96 -5.50 -7.58
CA GLY A 75 -18.83 -5.17 -9.00
C GLY A 75 -20.19 -4.92 -9.65
N VAL A 76 -20.24 -5.04 -10.99
CA VAL A 76 -21.50 -4.95 -11.76
C VAL A 76 -22.44 -6.11 -11.42
N ASP A 77 -21.89 -7.25 -10.98
CA ASP A 77 -22.60 -8.44 -10.55
C ASP A 77 -23.34 -8.30 -9.21
N GLY A 78 -23.22 -7.17 -8.51
CA GLY A 78 -23.87 -6.93 -7.22
C GLY A 78 -23.31 -7.75 -6.05
N LYS A 79 -22.34 -8.66 -6.28
CA LYS A 79 -21.79 -9.55 -5.25
C LYS A 79 -20.75 -8.83 -4.39
N ALA A 80 -21.15 -8.48 -3.16
CA ALA A 80 -20.28 -7.83 -2.17
C ALA A 80 -19.46 -8.81 -1.31
N SER A 81 -19.87 -10.07 -1.24
CA SER A 81 -19.16 -11.13 -0.52
C SER A 81 -19.49 -12.50 -1.13
N LEU A 82 -18.60 -13.47 -0.95
CA LEU A 82 -18.80 -14.85 -1.41
C LEU A 82 -18.90 -15.82 -0.22
N THR A 83 -19.80 -16.79 -0.31
CA THR A 83 -19.87 -17.95 0.60
C THR A 83 -18.64 -18.86 0.42
N PHE A 84 -18.43 -19.82 1.33
CA PHE A 84 -17.29 -20.74 1.22
C PHE A 84 -17.37 -21.63 -0.03
N GLU A 85 -18.56 -22.09 -0.40
CA GLU A 85 -18.82 -22.87 -1.62
C GLU A 85 -18.50 -22.06 -2.87
N GLN A 86 -19.02 -20.84 -2.98
CA GLN A 86 -18.75 -19.94 -4.10
C GLN A 86 -17.26 -19.62 -4.26
N ARG A 87 -16.49 -19.60 -3.16
CA ARG A 87 -15.03 -19.42 -3.23
C ARG A 87 -14.32 -20.64 -3.80
N LEU A 88 -14.75 -21.85 -3.44
CA LEU A 88 -14.21 -23.09 -3.99
C LEU A 88 -14.57 -23.24 -5.47
N GLU A 89 -15.80 -22.90 -5.83
CA GLU A 89 -16.25 -22.87 -7.22
C GLU A 89 -15.43 -21.86 -8.04
N LEU A 90 -15.24 -20.63 -7.53
CA LEU A 90 -14.40 -19.64 -8.18
C LEU A 90 -12.95 -20.14 -8.38
N SER A 91 -12.42 -20.91 -7.43
CA SER A 91 -11.12 -21.54 -7.59
C SER A 91 -11.10 -22.46 -8.80
N GLU A 92 -12.09 -23.34 -8.97
CA GLU A 92 -12.15 -24.25 -10.13
C GLU A 92 -12.42 -23.50 -11.44
N GLN A 93 -13.24 -22.44 -11.43
CA GLN A 93 -13.39 -21.56 -12.60
C GLN A 93 -12.06 -20.92 -13.01
N LEU A 94 -11.24 -20.45 -12.05
CA LEU A 94 -9.91 -19.89 -12.31
C LEU A 94 -8.92 -20.95 -12.81
N LYS A 95 -9.10 -22.23 -12.47
CA LYS A 95 -8.28 -23.34 -12.97
C LYS A 95 -8.49 -23.56 -14.47
N THR A 96 -9.76 -23.60 -14.88
CA THR A 96 -10.17 -23.94 -16.24
C THR A 96 -10.01 -22.74 -17.17
N LYS A 97 -10.49 -21.56 -16.73
CA LYS A 97 -10.52 -20.34 -17.55
C LYS A 97 -9.32 -19.42 -17.34
N GLY A 98 -8.45 -19.67 -16.36
CA GLY A 98 -7.38 -18.75 -15.97
C GLY A 98 -6.40 -18.35 -17.09
N ASN A 99 -6.14 -19.23 -18.05
CA ASN A 99 -5.27 -18.92 -19.21
C ASN A 99 -5.95 -18.08 -20.30
N ASN A 100 -7.29 -18.09 -20.35
CA ASN A 100 -8.10 -17.42 -21.36
C ASN A 100 -9.24 -16.64 -20.67
N TRP A 101 -8.87 -15.81 -19.71
CA TRP A 101 -9.84 -15.09 -18.89
C TRP A 101 -10.52 -13.98 -19.70
N HIS A 102 -11.83 -13.82 -19.49
CA HIS A 102 -12.64 -12.76 -20.09
C HIS A 102 -13.18 -11.90 -18.95
N HIS A 103 -12.86 -10.61 -18.99
CA HIS A 103 -13.26 -9.67 -17.96
C HIS A 103 -14.71 -9.23 -18.15
N GLN A 104 -15.42 -9.05 -17.04
CA GLN A 104 -16.75 -8.47 -17.07
C GLN A 104 -16.66 -6.94 -17.10
N SER A 105 -17.79 -6.30 -17.41
CA SER A 105 -17.94 -4.85 -17.34
C SER A 105 -17.65 -4.34 -15.92
N LEU A 106 -17.15 -3.11 -15.83
CA LEU A 106 -16.74 -2.49 -14.57
C LEU A 106 -17.83 -1.58 -14.02
N ARG A 107 -18.01 -1.60 -12.70
CA ARG A 107 -18.95 -0.71 -12.03
C ARG A 107 -18.29 0.65 -11.81
N GLN A 108 -18.92 1.71 -12.29
CA GLN A 108 -18.43 3.07 -12.10
C GLN A 108 -18.97 3.66 -10.79
N ILE A 109 -18.08 4.20 -9.96
CA ILE A 109 -18.43 4.85 -8.69
C ILE A 109 -17.79 6.25 -8.68
N PRO A 110 -18.58 7.33 -8.65
CA PRO A 110 -18.05 8.68 -8.54
C PRO A 110 -17.53 8.95 -7.13
N ILE A 111 -16.30 9.47 -7.02
CA ILE A 111 -15.70 9.91 -5.77
C ILE A 111 -15.35 11.40 -5.89
N PRO A 112 -15.77 12.26 -4.95
CA PRO A 112 -15.42 13.66 -4.97
C PRO A 112 -13.91 13.85 -4.70
N LYS A 113 -13.25 14.65 -5.54
CA LYS A 113 -11.91 15.18 -5.25
C LYS A 113 -12.02 16.43 -4.37
N LYS A 114 -10.88 16.84 -3.80
CA LYS A 114 -10.79 18.09 -3.03
C LYS A 114 -11.14 19.32 -3.87
N ASP A 115 -10.80 19.31 -5.15
CA ASP A 115 -10.99 20.42 -6.09
C ASP A 115 -12.43 20.49 -6.66
N GLY A 116 -13.40 19.80 -6.05
CA GLY A 116 -14.79 19.71 -6.54
C GLY A 116 -15.01 18.79 -7.74
N LYS A 117 -13.95 18.44 -8.49
CA LYS A 117 -14.03 17.48 -9.61
C LYS A 117 -14.33 16.05 -9.14
N ILE A 118 -14.96 15.25 -10.00
CA ILE A 118 -15.26 13.83 -9.71
C ILE A 118 -14.14 12.93 -10.24
N ARG A 119 -13.77 11.91 -9.46
CA ARG A 119 -12.92 10.77 -9.85
C ARG A 119 -13.81 9.54 -10.00
N ILE A 120 -13.89 8.98 -11.20
CA ILE A 120 -14.65 7.75 -11.45
C ILE A 120 -13.77 6.55 -11.10
N LEU A 121 -14.09 5.83 -10.03
CA LEU A 121 -13.49 4.51 -9.78
C LEU A 121 -14.21 3.46 -10.61
N LYS A 122 -13.45 2.58 -11.26
CA LYS A 122 -13.95 1.44 -12.01
C LYS A 122 -13.68 0.17 -11.20
N VAL A 123 -14.71 -0.37 -10.56
CA VAL A 123 -14.61 -1.52 -9.66
C VAL A 123 -14.91 -2.82 -10.43
N PRO A 124 -13.94 -3.75 -10.52
CA PRO A 124 -14.18 -5.06 -11.12
C PRO A 124 -14.94 -6.00 -10.19
N THR A 125 -15.50 -7.06 -10.77
CA THR A 125 -16.13 -8.17 -10.03
C THR A 125 -15.13 -8.88 -9.11
N ILE A 126 -15.63 -9.68 -8.15
CA ILE A 126 -14.74 -10.46 -7.28
C ILE A 126 -13.90 -11.46 -8.09
N ALA A 127 -14.49 -12.08 -9.11
CA ALA A 127 -13.80 -13.03 -9.99
C ALA A 127 -12.67 -12.34 -10.77
N ASP A 128 -12.94 -11.17 -11.34
CA ASP A 128 -11.93 -10.38 -12.05
C ASP A 128 -10.79 -9.92 -11.13
N ARG A 129 -11.12 -9.45 -9.93
CA ARG A 129 -10.11 -9.07 -8.92
C ARG A 129 -9.27 -10.27 -8.50
N ALA A 130 -9.87 -11.46 -8.37
CA ALA A 130 -9.14 -12.68 -8.02
C ALA A 130 -8.18 -13.08 -9.14
N TRP A 131 -8.60 -13.04 -10.41
CA TRP A 131 -7.72 -13.28 -11.54
C TRP A 131 -6.58 -12.25 -11.62
N GLN A 132 -6.90 -10.95 -11.47
CA GLN A 132 -5.91 -9.87 -11.45
C GLN A 132 -4.90 -10.04 -10.30
N ALA A 133 -5.32 -10.55 -9.14
CA ALA A 133 -4.43 -10.85 -8.03
C ALA A 133 -3.47 -12.01 -8.35
N ILE A 134 -3.92 -13.06 -9.05
CA ILE A 134 -3.04 -14.14 -9.52
C ILE A 134 -2.04 -13.63 -10.55
N ALA A 135 -2.52 -12.82 -11.51
CA ALA A 135 -1.67 -12.17 -12.50
C ALA A 135 -0.61 -11.30 -11.81
N LYS A 136 -1.01 -10.50 -10.82
CA LYS A 136 -0.08 -9.71 -10.01
C LYS A 136 0.98 -10.58 -9.34
N TYR A 137 0.63 -11.71 -8.73
CA TYR A 137 1.62 -12.61 -8.12
C TYR A 137 2.66 -13.14 -9.10
N ALA A 138 2.31 -13.33 -10.37
CA ALA A 138 3.22 -13.78 -11.41
C ALA A 138 4.08 -12.63 -11.99
N LEU A 139 3.52 -11.43 -12.11
CA LEU A 139 4.18 -10.28 -12.74
C LEU A 139 5.08 -9.49 -11.80
N GLU A 140 4.64 -9.27 -10.56
CA GLU A 140 5.35 -8.46 -9.56
C GLU A 140 6.80 -8.89 -9.36
N PRO A 141 7.14 -10.19 -9.13
CA PRO A 141 8.54 -10.59 -8.96
C PRO A 141 9.39 -10.43 -10.22
N ALA A 142 8.79 -10.51 -11.42
CA ALA A 142 9.52 -10.34 -12.67
C ALA A 142 9.95 -8.88 -12.89
N HIS A 143 9.05 -7.94 -12.62
CA HIS A 143 9.33 -6.51 -12.83
C HIS A 143 10.10 -5.90 -11.67
N GLU A 144 9.91 -6.40 -10.45
CA GLU A 144 10.70 -5.98 -9.28
C GLU A 144 12.20 -6.28 -9.44
N ALA A 145 12.59 -7.25 -10.28
CA ALA A 145 13.98 -7.53 -10.63
C ALA A 145 14.65 -6.44 -11.49
N ILE A 146 13.84 -5.59 -12.14
CA ILE A 146 14.26 -4.59 -13.12
C ILE A 146 13.95 -3.16 -12.63
N PHE A 147 12.96 -2.99 -11.76
CA PHE A 147 12.56 -1.68 -11.26
C PHE A 147 13.68 -0.96 -10.52
N HIS A 148 13.86 0.32 -10.87
CA HIS A 148 14.89 1.17 -10.28
C HIS A 148 14.70 1.36 -8.76
N SER A 149 15.77 1.33 -7.98
CA SER A 149 15.82 1.73 -6.56
C SER A 149 15.19 3.08 -6.18
N ARG A 150 14.89 3.99 -7.11
CA ARG A 150 14.30 5.31 -6.81
C ARG A 150 12.79 5.40 -7.04
N SER A 151 12.18 4.28 -7.42
CA SER A 151 10.72 4.10 -7.46
C SER A 151 10.22 3.47 -6.17
N TYR A 152 9.24 4.09 -5.51
CA TYR A 152 8.72 3.62 -4.21
C TYR A 152 7.24 3.24 -4.25
N GLY A 153 6.44 3.93 -5.05
CA GLY A 153 4.99 3.78 -5.06
C GLY A 153 4.55 2.37 -5.49
N PHE A 154 3.57 1.80 -4.78
CA PHE A 154 2.95 0.51 -5.08
C PHE A 154 3.90 -0.70 -5.19
N ARG A 155 5.10 -0.62 -4.62
CA ARG A 155 6.08 -1.71 -4.63
C ARG A 155 6.14 -2.45 -3.29
N PRO A 156 6.37 -3.78 -3.31
CA PRO A 156 6.52 -4.54 -2.08
C PRO A 156 7.83 -4.12 -1.38
N GLY A 157 7.79 -3.94 -0.06
CA GLY A 157 8.98 -3.58 0.71
C GLY A 157 9.30 -2.08 0.78
N ARG A 158 8.56 -1.24 0.03
CA ARG A 158 8.85 0.18 -0.12
C ARG A 158 7.68 1.03 0.35
N SER A 159 7.96 2.10 1.08
CA SER A 159 6.95 2.98 1.67
C SER A 159 7.18 4.45 1.32
N ALA A 160 6.19 5.30 1.61
CA ALA A 160 6.33 6.75 1.49
C ALA A 160 7.44 7.31 2.40
N HIS A 161 7.75 6.63 3.51
CA HIS A 161 8.86 7.01 4.41
C HIS A 161 10.23 6.79 3.77
N ASP A 162 10.37 5.80 2.88
CA ASP A 162 11.62 5.60 2.13
C ASP A 162 11.87 6.81 1.22
N ALA A 163 10.82 7.28 0.51
CA ALA A 163 10.89 8.48 -0.32
C ALA A 163 11.24 9.73 0.52
N GLN A 164 10.61 9.90 1.68
CA GLN A 164 10.91 10.98 2.63
C GLN A 164 12.39 11.00 3.06
N LYS A 165 12.93 9.83 3.44
CA LYS A 165 14.31 9.72 3.92
C LYS A 165 15.33 9.94 2.81
N ILE A 166 15.01 9.59 1.56
CA ILE A 166 15.87 9.89 0.41
C ILE A 166 15.90 11.39 0.11
N LEU A 167 14.76 12.08 0.24
CA LEU A 167 14.75 13.53 0.17
C LEU A 167 15.62 14.15 1.28
N PHE A 168 15.52 13.64 2.52
CA PHE A 168 16.41 14.06 3.61
C PHE A 168 17.90 13.86 3.28
N ILE A 169 18.29 12.69 2.76
CA ILE A 169 19.69 12.40 2.41
C ILE A 169 20.21 13.36 1.34
N ASN A 170 19.36 13.75 0.39
CA ASN A 170 19.76 14.62 -0.72
C ASN A 170 19.66 16.12 -0.43
N LEU A 171 18.86 16.53 0.55
CA LEU A 171 18.59 17.94 0.86
C LEU A 171 19.13 18.36 2.24
N ASN A 172 19.87 17.50 2.94
CA ASN A 172 20.54 17.89 4.18
C ASN A 172 21.76 18.80 3.91
N SER A 173 22.33 19.33 5.00
CA SER A 173 23.52 20.19 4.98
C SER A 173 24.70 19.52 4.28
N ASN A 174 24.97 18.25 4.57
CA ASN A 174 26.10 17.51 4.03
C ASN A 174 26.01 17.31 2.50
N ALA A 175 24.80 17.34 1.96
CA ALA A 175 24.54 17.22 0.53
C ALA A 175 24.40 18.59 -0.18
N ASN A 176 24.76 19.70 0.49
CA ASN A 176 24.57 21.07 0.01
C ASN A 176 23.13 21.34 -0.42
N GLY A 177 22.15 20.89 0.39
CA GLY A 177 20.73 21.02 0.05
C GLY A 177 20.26 22.45 -0.23
N ILE A 178 20.93 23.47 0.35
CA ILE A 178 20.55 24.89 0.22
C ILE A 178 20.67 25.44 -1.20
N THR A 179 21.59 24.90 -2.00
CA THR A 179 21.83 25.36 -3.39
C THR A 179 20.97 24.62 -4.41
N LYS A 180 20.25 23.58 -3.98
CA LYS A 180 19.46 22.71 -4.86
C LYS A 180 18.11 23.32 -5.21
N ARG A 181 17.65 23.01 -6.41
CA ARG A 181 16.29 23.28 -6.89
C ARG A 181 15.53 21.97 -7.02
N VAL A 182 14.22 22.05 -6.97
CA VAL A 182 13.33 20.89 -7.02
C VAL A 182 12.27 21.14 -8.08
N ILE A 183 12.05 20.14 -8.94
CA ILE A 183 10.89 20.11 -9.84
C ILE A 183 9.87 19.15 -9.24
N GLU A 184 8.72 19.69 -8.90
CA GLU A 184 7.52 18.90 -8.61
C GLU A 184 6.87 18.55 -9.96
N LEU A 185 6.84 17.27 -10.33
CA LEU A 185 6.27 16.81 -11.58
C LEU A 185 5.01 15.98 -11.30
N ASP A 186 3.89 16.39 -11.91
CA ASP A 186 2.63 15.66 -11.90
C ASP A 186 2.28 15.22 -13.32
N ILE A 187 1.85 13.96 -13.46
CA ILE A 187 1.47 13.37 -14.75
C ILE A 187 -0.04 13.52 -14.93
N GLU A 188 -0.45 14.17 -16.02
CA GLU A 188 -1.88 14.41 -16.25
C GLU A 188 -2.62 13.10 -16.52
N LYS A 189 -3.61 12.79 -15.66
CA LYS A 189 -4.48 11.62 -15.79
C LYS A 189 -3.70 10.34 -16.11
N CYS A 190 -2.62 10.09 -15.36
CA CYS A 190 -1.70 8.96 -15.59
C CYS A 190 -2.45 7.64 -15.86
N PHE A 191 -3.42 7.27 -15.03
CA PHE A 191 -4.16 6.02 -15.22
C PHE A 191 -5.08 6.02 -16.45
N ASP A 192 -5.55 7.16 -16.95
CA ASP A 192 -6.55 7.23 -18.03
C ASP A 192 -5.90 7.35 -19.43
N ARG A 193 -4.65 7.83 -19.51
CA ARG A 193 -3.98 8.13 -20.80
C ARG A 193 -2.86 7.16 -21.22
N ILE A 194 -2.44 6.23 -20.36
CA ILE A 194 -1.36 5.30 -20.74
C ILE A 194 -1.75 4.48 -21.97
N ASN A 195 -0.87 4.45 -22.98
CA ASN A 195 -1.06 3.65 -24.19
C ASN A 195 -0.94 2.14 -23.88
N HIS A 196 -1.90 1.34 -24.35
CA HIS A 196 -1.91 -0.10 -24.15
C HIS A 196 -0.71 -0.81 -24.80
N SER A 197 -0.30 -0.38 -26.00
CA SER A 197 0.86 -0.96 -26.71
C SER A 197 2.14 -0.84 -25.88
N ALA A 198 2.39 0.35 -25.34
CA ALA A 198 3.56 0.64 -24.51
C ALA A 198 3.65 -0.24 -23.25
N ILE A 199 2.51 -0.56 -22.61
CA ILE A 199 2.46 -1.52 -21.50
C ILE A 199 2.78 -2.92 -22.00
N MET A 200 2.12 -3.36 -23.08
CA MET A 200 2.15 -4.74 -23.56
C MET A 200 3.53 -5.18 -24.10
N GLU A 201 4.27 -4.25 -24.69
CA GLU A 201 5.66 -4.44 -25.13
C GLU A 201 6.60 -4.68 -23.95
N ARG A 202 6.53 -3.83 -22.92
CA ARG A 202 7.40 -3.88 -21.74
C ARG A 202 7.04 -5.01 -20.77
N LEU A 203 5.83 -5.56 -20.89
CA LEU A 203 5.32 -6.58 -19.99
C LEU A 203 6.06 -7.92 -20.14
N ILE A 204 6.73 -8.35 -19.08
CA ILE A 204 7.37 -9.67 -18.99
C ILE A 204 6.37 -10.69 -18.49
N ALA A 205 5.67 -11.32 -19.43
CA ALA A 205 4.60 -12.27 -19.14
C ALA A 205 4.44 -13.32 -20.25
N PRO A 206 3.90 -14.52 -19.95
CA PRO A 206 3.47 -15.48 -20.96
C PRO A 206 2.24 -14.98 -21.74
N LYS A 207 2.04 -15.49 -22.96
CA LYS A 207 0.96 -15.09 -23.89
C LYS A 207 -0.43 -15.08 -23.24
N GLY A 208 -0.79 -16.09 -22.44
CA GLY A 208 -2.10 -16.13 -21.78
C GLY A 208 -2.34 -14.99 -20.78
N ILE A 209 -1.34 -14.64 -19.97
CA ILE A 209 -1.43 -13.51 -19.04
C ILE A 209 -1.47 -12.18 -19.81
N LYS A 210 -0.67 -12.06 -20.88
CA LYS A 210 -0.71 -10.90 -21.78
C LYS A 210 -2.12 -10.67 -22.34
N ILE A 211 -2.74 -11.71 -22.91
CA ILE A 211 -4.10 -11.63 -23.48
C ILE A 211 -5.11 -11.23 -22.39
N GLY A 212 -5.05 -11.85 -21.21
CA GLY A 212 -5.96 -11.49 -20.11
C GLY A 212 -5.80 -10.04 -19.66
N ILE A 213 -4.56 -9.53 -19.56
CA ILE A 213 -4.30 -8.13 -19.21
C ILE A 213 -4.78 -7.19 -20.31
N PHE A 214 -4.55 -7.53 -21.57
CA PHE A 214 -5.06 -6.74 -22.69
C PHE A 214 -6.59 -6.63 -22.66
N ARG A 215 -7.28 -7.74 -22.38
CA ARG A 215 -8.75 -7.73 -22.18
C ARG A 215 -9.15 -6.92 -20.94
N CYS A 216 -8.35 -6.96 -19.87
CA CYS A 216 -8.59 -6.14 -18.67
C CYS A 216 -8.50 -4.65 -18.98
N LEU A 217 -7.52 -4.26 -19.81
CA LEU A 217 -7.33 -2.89 -20.25
C LEU A 217 -8.52 -2.46 -21.13
N LYS A 218 -8.91 -3.27 -22.11
CA LYS A 218 -10.07 -3.02 -22.98
C LYS A 218 -11.41 -2.97 -22.23
N ALA A 219 -11.63 -3.78 -21.20
CA ALA A 219 -12.82 -3.68 -20.35
C ALA A 219 -12.84 -2.37 -19.51
N GLY A 220 -11.67 -1.73 -19.37
CA GLY A 220 -11.42 -0.58 -18.52
C GLY A 220 -11.43 0.78 -19.18
N VAL A 221 -11.54 0.86 -20.50
CA VAL A 221 -11.39 2.12 -21.25
C VAL A 221 -12.62 3.02 -21.11
N ASN A 222 -12.42 4.31 -21.36
CA ASN A 222 -13.53 5.26 -21.54
C ASN A 222 -13.99 5.14 -23.00
N PRO A 223 -15.30 5.22 -23.33
CA PRO A 223 -15.74 5.19 -24.73
C PRO A 223 -15.06 6.25 -25.61
N GLU A 224 -14.70 7.40 -25.02
CA GLU A 224 -13.97 8.48 -25.71
C GLU A 224 -12.51 8.14 -26.06
N TYR A 225 -11.87 7.19 -25.37
CA TYR A 225 -10.47 6.81 -25.60
C TYR A 225 -10.31 5.28 -25.52
N PRO A 226 -10.70 4.53 -26.57
CA PRO A 226 -10.78 3.07 -26.54
C PRO A 226 -9.43 2.36 -26.48
N GLU A 227 -8.32 3.05 -26.78
CA GLU A 227 -6.97 2.49 -26.82
C GLU A 227 -6.06 2.97 -25.68
N GLN A 228 -6.60 3.77 -24.75
CA GLN A 228 -5.84 4.39 -23.68
C GLN A 228 -6.44 4.10 -22.31
N GLY A 229 -5.54 4.06 -21.32
CA GLY A 229 -5.90 4.00 -19.92
C GLY A 229 -6.00 2.60 -19.34
N THR A 230 -6.00 2.57 -18.01
CA THR A 230 -6.05 1.38 -17.18
C THR A 230 -7.19 1.58 -16.17
N PRO A 231 -7.97 0.53 -15.87
CA PRO A 231 -9.10 0.68 -14.97
C PRO A 231 -8.65 1.06 -13.56
N GLN A 232 -9.11 2.22 -13.11
CA GLN A 232 -8.78 2.78 -11.80
C GLN A 232 -9.57 2.06 -10.70
N GLY A 233 -8.96 1.02 -10.13
CA GLY A 233 -9.60 0.12 -9.16
C GLY A 233 -9.21 -1.35 -9.33
N GLY A 234 -8.54 -1.71 -10.43
CA GLY A 234 -7.96 -3.03 -10.63
C GLY A 234 -6.78 -3.33 -9.70
N VAL A 235 -6.64 -4.59 -9.28
CA VAL A 235 -5.55 -5.04 -8.40
C VAL A 235 -4.19 -4.94 -9.09
N VAL A 236 -4.18 -5.11 -10.42
CA VAL A 236 -2.96 -5.10 -11.25
C VAL A 236 -2.62 -3.70 -11.79
N SER A 237 -3.58 -2.77 -11.86
CA SER A 237 -3.40 -1.46 -12.48
C SER A 237 -2.21 -0.65 -11.92
N PRO A 238 -1.99 -0.60 -10.59
CA PRO A 238 -0.83 0.12 -10.05
C PRO A 238 0.52 -0.47 -10.49
N LEU A 239 0.59 -1.81 -10.66
CA LEU A 239 1.79 -2.47 -11.17
C LEU A 239 2.00 -2.11 -12.65
N LEU A 240 0.94 -2.10 -13.48
CA LEU A 240 1.02 -1.72 -14.89
C LEU A 240 1.49 -0.27 -15.07
N ALA A 241 1.00 0.66 -14.24
CA ALA A 241 1.46 2.05 -14.25
C ALA A 241 2.96 2.15 -13.94
N ASN A 242 3.44 1.39 -12.97
CA ASN A 242 4.88 1.32 -12.66
C ASN A 242 5.70 0.72 -13.80
N ILE A 243 5.18 -0.27 -14.54
CA ILE A 243 5.83 -0.86 -15.72
C ILE A 243 5.93 0.17 -16.85
N ALA A 244 4.86 0.93 -17.09
CA ALA A 244 4.85 1.98 -18.11
C ALA A 244 5.87 3.09 -17.80
N LEU A 245 5.93 3.53 -16.54
CA LEU A 245 6.82 4.61 -16.10
C LEU A 245 8.26 4.17 -15.80
N ASN A 246 8.56 2.87 -15.83
CA ASN A 246 9.90 2.38 -15.52
C ASN A 246 10.92 2.93 -16.53
N GLY A 247 12.00 3.52 -16.02
CA GLY A 247 13.08 4.11 -16.82
C GLY A 247 13.10 5.64 -16.77
N ILE A 248 12.03 6.29 -16.31
CA ILE A 248 12.01 7.75 -16.11
C ILE A 248 13.05 8.17 -15.06
N GLU A 249 13.32 7.31 -14.09
CA GLU A 249 14.30 7.54 -13.04
C GLU A 249 15.73 7.58 -13.58
N SER A 250 16.00 6.99 -14.75
CA SER A 250 17.34 6.98 -15.35
C SER A 250 17.72 8.33 -15.97
N ILE A 251 16.75 9.21 -16.25
CA ILE A 251 16.98 10.50 -16.92
C ILE A 251 17.73 11.47 -15.98
N HIS A 252 17.29 11.56 -14.72
CA HIS A 252 17.88 12.45 -13.73
C HIS A 252 17.69 11.93 -12.31
N GLN A 253 18.35 12.58 -11.35
CA GLN A 253 18.12 12.32 -9.95
C GLN A 253 16.69 12.66 -9.51
N SER A 254 15.88 11.62 -9.28
CA SER A 254 14.49 11.78 -8.88
C SER A 254 14.06 10.82 -7.75
N VAL A 255 12.93 11.14 -7.16
CA VAL A 255 12.17 10.31 -6.22
C VAL A 255 10.77 10.16 -6.80
N ARG A 256 10.41 8.95 -7.20
CA ARG A 256 9.08 8.68 -7.77
C ARG A 256 8.23 7.86 -6.81
N TYR A 257 7.00 8.33 -6.58
CA TYR A 257 5.97 7.60 -5.85
C TYR A 257 4.72 7.51 -6.71
N ALA A 258 4.60 6.41 -7.47
CA ALA A 258 3.56 6.21 -8.45
C ALA A 258 3.62 7.26 -9.58
N ASP A 259 2.62 8.12 -9.67
CA ASP A 259 2.47 9.24 -10.59
C ASP A 259 3.17 10.52 -10.08
N ASP A 260 3.20 10.74 -8.77
CA ASP A 260 3.90 11.88 -8.17
C ASP A 260 5.42 11.68 -8.25
N MET A 261 6.14 12.64 -8.85
CA MET A 261 7.60 12.60 -8.96
C MET A 261 8.23 13.92 -8.54
N VAL A 262 9.37 13.81 -7.86
CA VAL A 262 10.19 14.95 -7.48
C VAL A 262 11.58 14.79 -8.08
N ILE A 263 12.05 15.78 -8.82
CA ILE A 263 13.39 15.80 -9.41
C ILE A 263 14.25 16.77 -8.62
N ILE A 264 15.43 16.32 -8.22
CA ILE A 264 16.38 17.14 -7.46
C ILE A 264 17.42 17.64 -8.45
N LEU A 265 17.50 18.96 -8.61
CA LEU A 265 18.44 19.65 -9.48
C LEU A 265 19.61 20.21 -8.67
N LYS A 266 20.82 20.01 -9.17
CA LYS A 266 22.02 20.73 -8.75
C LYS A 266 22.00 22.14 -9.34
N PRO A 267 22.81 23.08 -8.81
CA PRO A 267 22.88 24.45 -9.31
C PRO A 267 23.12 24.54 -10.81
N GLN A 268 24.03 23.71 -11.33
CA GLN A 268 24.41 23.65 -12.74
C GLN A 268 23.39 22.99 -13.67
N ASP A 269 22.38 22.28 -13.14
CA ASP A 269 21.46 21.52 -13.96
C ASP A 269 20.45 22.45 -14.65
N ASN A 270 20.27 22.31 -15.97
CA ASN A 270 19.25 23.06 -16.68
C ASN A 270 17.89 22.35 -16.55
N ALA A 271 16.93 23.04 -15.91
CA ALA A 271 15.60 22.52 -15.65
C ALA A 271 14.83 22.23 -16.95
N ASP A 272 14.97 23.09 -17.96
CA ASP A 272 14.18 23.02 -19.19
C ASP A 272 14.58 21.81 -20.03
N ILE A 273 15.90 21.56 -20.17
CA ILE A 273 16.43 20.38 -20.88
C ILE A 273 15.96 19.08 -20.21
N ILE A 274 15.92 19.06 -18.87
CA ILE A 274 15.47 17.87 -18.13
C ILE A 274 13.97 17.66 -18.30
N LEU A 275 13.18 18.74 -18.26
CA LEU A 275 11.74 18.68 -18.50
C LEU A 275 11.40 18.24 -19.92
N GLU A 276 12.18 18.67 -20.92
CA GLU A 276 12.02 18.28 -22.31
C GLU A 276 12.27 16.78 -22.50
N LYS A 277 13.40 16.26 -21.97
CA LYS A 277 13.71 14.82 -22.00
C LYS A 277 12.62 13.97 -21.33
N ILE A 278 12.07 14.45 -20.21
CA ILE A 278 10.99 13.75 -19.53
C ILE A 278 9.69 13.82 -20.33
N SER A 279 9.40 14.97 -20.93
CA SER A 279 8.23 15.13 -21.79
C SER A 279 8.31 14.20 -22.99
N GLN A 280 9.46 14.10 -23.65
CA GLN A 280 9.69 13.15 -24.74
C GLN A 280 9.46 11.70 -24.29
N PHE A 281 10.04 11.31 -23.15
CA PHE A 281 9.85 9.97 -22.57
C PHE A 281 8.37 9.66 -22.27
N LEU A 282 7.60 10.63 -21.79
CA LEU A 282 6.19 10.45 -21.48
C LEU A 282 5.32 10.39 -22.74
N THR A 283 5.62 11.22 -23.75
CA THR A 283 4.89 11.26 -25.02
C THR A 283 4.98 9.93 -25.78
N GLU A 284 6.16 9.29 -25.81
CA GLU A 284 6.33 7.92 -26.35
C GLU A 284 5.39 6.88 -25.72
N ARG A 285 4.91 7.15 -24.50
CA ARG A 285 4.06 6.25 -23.72
C ARG A 285 2.60 6.73 -23.68
N GLY A 286 2.26 7.77 -24.43
CA GLY A 286 0.92 8.38 -24.49
C GLY A 286 0.57 9.26 -23.29
N MET A 287 1.55 9.69 -22.50
CA MET A 287 1.33 10.51 -21.31
C MET A 287 1.84 11.94 -21.52
N THR A 288 1.21 12.89 -20.82
CA THR A 288 1.59 14.31 -20.86
C THR A 288 1.87 14.84 -19.45
N VAL A 289 2.84 15.74 -19.35
CA VAL A 289 3.13 16.45 -18.10
C VAL A 289 2.07 17.51 -17.85
N SER A 290 1.60 17.63 -16.60
CA SER A 290 0.67 18.70 -16.24
C SER A 290 1.43 20.02 -16.05
N GLN A 291 1.45 20.88 -17.08
CA GLN A 291 2.12 22.19 -17.00
C GLN A 291 1.60 23.05 -15.83
N LYS A 292 0.29 23.03 -15.56
CA LYS A 292 -0.33 23.80 -14.47
C LYS A 292 0.15 23.40 -13.07
N LYS A 293 0.63 22.16 -12.91
CA LYS A 293 1.03 21.60 -11.62
C LYS A 293 2.53 21.39 -11.50
N THR A 294 3.25 21.47 -12.61
CA THR A 294 4.71 21.36 -12.60
C THR A 294 5.29 22.66 -12.06
N LYS A 295 6.05 22.58 -10.97
CA LYS A 295 6.60 23.75 -10.30
C LYS A 295 8.09 23.57 -10.10
N LEU A 296 8.86 24.59 -10.49
CA LEU A 296 10.27 24.72 -10.14
C LEU A 296 10.38 25.55 -8.86
N THR A 297 10.85 24.93 -7.78
CA THR A 297 10.98 25.58 -6.48
C THR A 297 12.39 25.45 -5.95
N ALA A 298 12.91 26.51 -5.33
CA ALA A 298 14.15 26.39 -4.57
C ALA A 298 13.89 25.55 -3.30
N SER A 299 14.85 24.69 -2.93
CA SER A 299 14.74 23.88 -1.70
C SER A 299 14.53 24.73 -0.44
N THR A 300 14.93 26.00 -0.48
CA THR A 300 14.80 27.01 0.56
C THR A 300 13.40 27.60 0.69
N ASN A 301 12.63 27.66 -0.41
CA ASN A 301 11.24 28.10 -0.39
C ASN A 301 10.33 26.99 0.14
N GLY A 302 10.72 25.74 -0.14
CA GLY A 302 10.05 24.53 0.30
C GLY A 302 8.95 24.09 -0.68
N PHE A 303 8.60 22.80 -0.59
CA PHE A 303 7.66 22.14 -1.49
C PHE A 303 6.87 21.06 -0.76
N ASP A 304 5.71 20.69 -1.32
CA ASP A 304 4.84 19.68 -0.74
C ASP A 304 4.95 18.36 -1.53
N PHE A 305 5.16 17.24 -0.84
CA PHE A 305 5.22 15.93 -1.46
C PHE A 305 4.71 14.84 -0.50
N LEU A 306 3.81 13.97 -0.99
CA LEU A 306 3.22 12.85 -0.22
C LEU A 306 2.58 13.26 1.12
N GLY A 307 2.06 14.49 1.20
CA GLY A 307 1.42 15.04 2.42
C GLY A 307 2.40 15.60 3.44
N TRP A 308 3.67 15.79 3.07
CA TRP A 308 4.68 16.49 3.86
C TRP A 308 5.13 17.76 3.16
N HIS A 309 5.47 18.77 3.94
CA HIS A 309 6.16 19.96 3.50
C HIS A 309 7.65 19.84 3.82
N PHE A 310 8.48 19.98 2.79
CA PHE A 310 9.93 19.89 2.86
C PHE A 310 10.52 21.28 2.68
N LYS A 311 11.45 21.67 3.56
CA LYS A 311 12.14 22.96 3.47
C LYS A 311 13.55 22.88 4.00
N VAL A 312 14.51 23.41 3.25
CA VAL A 312 15.87 23.65 3.75
C VAL A 312 15.92 25.06 4.33
N GLN A 313 16.24 25.19 5.61
CA GLN A 313 16.36 26.49 6.24
C GLN A 313 17.63 27.21 5.76
N ARG A 314 17.68 28.54 5.90
CA ARG A 314 18.88 29.33 5.56
C ARG A 314 20.14 28.89 6.32
N ASN A 315 20.00 28.27 7.49
CA ASN A 315 21.09 27.68 8.26
C ASN A 315 21.50 26.27 7.78
N GLY A 316 21.02 25.82 6.61
CA GLY A 316 21.31 24.49 6.04
C GLY A 316 20.55 23.33 6.68
N LYS A 317 19.75 23.56 7.73
CA LYS A 317 18.97 22.49 8.37
C LYS A 317 17.77 22.09 7.53
N PHE A 318 17.66 20.81 7.22
CA PHE A 318 16.48 20.23 6.57
C PHE A 318 15.32 20.10 7.56
N ARG A 319 14.12 20.53 7.16
CA ARG A 319 12.88 20.31 7.91
C ARG A 319 11.87 19.58 7.04
N CYS A 320 11.27 18.55 7.63
CA CYS A 320 10.10 17.87 7.10
C CYS A 320 8.98 17.94 8.13
N VAL A 321 7.87 18.58 7.78
CA VAL A 321 6.68 18.73 8.61
C VAL A 321 5.45 18.22 7.84
N PRO A 322 4.34 17.86 8.50
CA PRO A 322 3.09 17.58 7.78
C PRO A 322 2.67 18.78 6.93
N SER A 323 2.15 18.55 5.73
CA SER A 323 1.64 19.65 4.90
C SER A 323 0.39 20.29 5.54
N VAL A 324 0.14 21.54 5.19
CA VAL A 324 -0.97 22.33 5.75
C VAL A 324 -2.30 21.66 5.46
N ASP A 325 -2.48 21.24 4.20
CA ASP A 325 -3.70 20.58 3.74
C ASP A 325 -3.90 19.22 4.40
N ASN A 326 -2.81 18.47 4.62
CA ASN A 326 -2.87 17.21 5.34
C ASN A 326 -3.39 17.42 6.77
N PHE A 327 -2.79 18.37 7.49
CA PHE A 327 -3.23 18.67 8.87
C PHE A 327 -4.67 19.21 8.93
N THR A 328 -5.06 20.06 7.99
CA THR A 328 -6.43 20.59 7.91
C THR A 328 -7.45 19.48 7.68
N THR A 329 -7.19 18.55 6.74
CA THR A 329 -8.08 17.41 6.50
C THR A 329 -8.16 16.45 7.68
N PHE A 330 -7.05 16.24 8.39
CA PHE A 330 -7.02 15.50 9.64
C PHE A 330 -7.90 16.18 10.71
N ARG A 331 -7.73 17.49 10.91
CA ARG A 331 -8.49 18.28 11.88
C ARG A 331 -9.99 18.27 11.57
N GLN A 332 -10.38 18.36 10.29
CA GLN A 332 -11.78 18.27 9.87
C GLN A 332 -12.40 16.91 10.22
N LYS A 333 -11.68 15.80 9.97
CA LYS A 333 -12.15 14.46 10.35
C LYS A 333 -12.33 14.32 11.86
N VAL A 334 -11.37 14.81 12.64
CA VAL A 334 -11.45 14.77 14.10
C VAL A 334 -12.60 15.65 14.61
N LYS A 335 -12.74 16.87 14.08
CA LYS A 335 -13.85 17.78 14.41
C LYS A 335 -15.20 17.14 14.12
N HIS A 336 -15.35 16.49 12.96
CA HIS A 336 -16.58 15.79 12.59
C HIS A 336 -16.94 14.69 13.59
N ILE A 337 -15.97 13.88 14.03
CA ILE A 337 -16.22 12.82 15.02
C ILE A 337 -16.57 13.41 16.40
N VAL A 338 -15.85 14.44 16.85
CA VAL A 338 -16.06 15.07 18.15
C VAL A 338 -17.42 15.77 18.23
N ASN A 339 -17.83 16.46 17.16
CA ASN A 339 -19.06 17.24 17.12
C ASN A 339 -20.30 16.42 16.70
N ASN A 340 -20.15 15.14 16.36
CA ASN A 340 -21.30 14.32 16.01
C ASN A 340 -22.16 14.07 17.25
N SER A 341 -23.43 14.51 17.20
CA SER A 341 -24.42 14.34 18.27
C SER A 341 -24.85 12.88 18.45
N ASN A 342 -24.74 12.07 17.40
CA ASN A 342 -25.18 10.67 17.42
C ASN A 342 -24.20 9.74 18.16
N TYR A 343 -23.05 10.25 18.63
CA TYR A 343 -22.03 9.45 19.32
C TYR A 343 -21.85 9.92 20.77
N GLY A 344 -21.98 9.00 21.72
CA GLY A 344 -21.50 9.20 23.10
C GLY A 344 -19.98 9.24 23.18
N ALA A 345 -19.42 9.70 24.30
CA ALA A 345 -17.97 9.91 24.48
C ALA A 345 -17.16 8.62 24.32
N ALA A 346 -17.66 7.48 24.79
CA ALA A 346 -17.00 6.19 24.62
C ALA A 346 -16.87 5.80 23.14
N VAL A 347 -17.94 5.97 22.36
CA VAL A 347 -17.95 5.69 20.92
C VAL A 347 -17.03 6.66 20.18
N LYS A 348 -17.04 7.95 20.56
CA LYS A 348 -16.11 8.95 20.03
C LYS A 348 -14.67 8.55 20.28
N ALA A 349 -14.31 8.11 21.49
CA ALA A 349 -12.96 7.69 21.81
C ALA A 349 -12.50 6.48 20.97
N ILE A 350 -13.36 5.47 20.80
CA ILE A 350 -13.09 4.29 19.96
C ILE A 350 -12.87 4.69 18.50
N LYS A 351 -13.64 5.64 17.96
CA LYS A 351 -13.51 6.12 16.59
C LYS A 351 -12.31 7.05 16.37
N LEU A 352 -11.96 7.88 17.36
CA LEU A 352 -10.85 8.82 17.29
C LEU A 352 -9.49 8.11 17.36
N ALA A 353 -9.35 7.12 18.25
CA ALA A 353 -8.11 6.40 18.48
C ALA A 353 -7.41 5.90 17.19
N PRO A 354 -8.07 5.18 16.25
CA PRO A 354 -7.42 4.70 15.03
C PRO A 354 -7.07 5.84 14.06
N VAL A 355 -7.85 6.92 14.02
CA VAL A 355 -7.59 8.08 13.16
C VAL A 355 -6.34 8.82 13.63
N VAL A 356 -6.27 9.14 14.93
CA VAL A 356 -5.12 9.82 15.54
C VAL A 356 -3.88 8.94 15.46
N ARG A 357 -4.00 7.65 15.82
CA ARG A 357 -2.88 6.70 15.74
C ARG A 357 -2.34 6.56 14.32
N GLY A 358 -3.23 6.42 13.32
CA GLY A 358 -2.85 6.31 11.92
C GLY A 358 -2.10 7.54 11.42
N TRP A 359 -2.62 8.74 11.73
CA TRP A 359 -1.99 10.00 11.35
C TRP A 359 -0.62 10.16 12.01
N ARG A 360 -0.49 9.94 13.32
CA ARG A 360 0.80 10.02 14.02
C ARG A 360 1.81 8.98 13.53
N ASN A 361 1.37 7.75 13.26
CA ASN A 361 2.24 6.71 12.69
C ASN A 361 2.75 7.09 11.30
N TYR A 362 1.92 7.71 10.47
CA TYR A 362 2.35 8.18 9.15
C TYR A 362 3.33 9.36 9.24
N HIS A 363 3.16 10.28 10.20
CA HIS A 363 4.05 11.44 10.38
C HIS A 363 5.16 11.22 11.42
N ARG A 364 5.39 9.99 11.89
CA ARG A 364 6.31 9.69 13.01
C ARG A 364 7.77 10.09 12.78
N TYR A 365 8.19 10.21 11.52
CA TYR A 365 9.55 10.58 11.13
C TYR A 365 9.71 12.07 10.81
N CYS A 366 8.62 12.84 10.91
CA CYS A 366 8.62 14.29 10.73
C CYS A 366 8.84 15.02 12.05
N LYS A 367 9.18 16.30 11.91
CA LYS A 367 9.17 17.24 13.01
C LYS A 367 7.72 17.64 13.33
N MET A 368 7.23 17.27 14.52
CA MET A 368 5.85 17.52 14.98
C MET A 368 5.79 18.33 16.29
N ASP A 369 6.92 18.76 16.82
CA ASP A 369 7.06 19.56 18.05
C ASP A 369 6.60 21.02 17.89
N GLY A 370 6.38 21.48 16.66
CA GLY A 370 5.93 22.84 16.38
C GLY A 370 4.49 23.10 16.87
N SER A 371 4.26 24.31 17.38
CA SER A 371 2.95 24.79 17.87
C SER A 371 1.80 24.59 16.87
N ARG A 372 2.10 24.71 15.57
CA ARG A 372 1.14 24.53 14.47
C ARG A 372 0.46 23.16 14.44
N PHE A 373 1.18 22.10 14.84
CA PHE A 373 0.68 20.72 14.79
C PHE A 373 0.26 20.21 16.18
N SER A 374 0.18 21.11 17.16
CA SER A 374 -0.26 20.77 18.50
C SER A 374 -1.69 20.26 18.49
N LEU A 375 -1.89 19.08 19.11
CA LEU A 375 -3.21 18.50 19.32
C LEU A 375 -3.92 19.08 20.56
N TYR A 376 -3.27 19.99 21.29
CA TYR A 376 -3.78 20.54 22.55
C TYR A 376 -5.20 21.10 22.43
N HIS A 377 -5.45 21.99 21.47
CA HIS A 377 -6.78 22.59 21.27
C HIS A 377 -7.86 21.55 20.93
N ILE A 378 -7.48 20.52 20.17
CA ILE A 378 -8.39 19.45 19.78
C ILE A 378 -8.71 18.56 21.00
N GLN A 379 -7.71 18.26 21.82
CA GLN A 379 -7.87 17.52 23.07
C GLN A 379 -8.73 18.30 24.08
N HIS A 380 -8.50 19.61 24.21
CA HIS A 380 -9.31 20.50 25.04
C HIS A 380 -10.77 20.53 24.60
N ARG A 381 -11.03 20.60 23.29
CA ARG A 381 -12.41 20.54 22.80
C ARG A 381 -13.04 19.16 23.04
N ALA A 382 -12.29 18.09 22.84
CA ALA A 382 -12.78 16.73 23.06
C ALA A 382 -13.14 16.50 24.53
N ILE A 383 -12.30 16.92 25.49
CA ILE A 383 -12.59 16.76 26.92
C ILE A 383 -13.79 17.61 27.37
N GLN A 384 -13.95 18.82 26.82
CA GLN A 384 -15.16 19.62 27.07
C GLN A 384 -16.43 18.91 26.59
N VAL A 385 -16.38 18.25 25.43
CA VAL A 385 -17.52 17.50 24.90
C VAL A 385 -17.80 16.24 25.74
N PHE A 386 -16.76 15.54 26.20
CA PHE A 386 -16.93 14.36 27.04
C PHE A 386 -17.48 14.71 28.44
N ASN A 387 -17.11 15.87 28.98
CA ASN A 387 -17.61 16.35 30.27
C ASN A 387 -19.07 16.86 30.23
N ARG A 388 -19.67 17.02 29.05
CA ARG A 388 -21.10 17.38 28.90
C ARG A 388 -22.02 16.16 29.01
N GLU A 389 -21.47 14.97 29.09
CA GLU A 389 -22.25 13.74 29.22
C GLU A 389 -22.41 13.42 30.70
N ASP A 390 -23.64 13.54 31.22
CA ASP A 390 -23.94 13.50 32.67
C ASP A 390 -23.50 12.19 33.36
N LYS A 391 -23.33 11.12 32.58
CA LYS A 391 -22.89 9.80 33.07
C LYS A 391 -21.38 9.70 33.31
N LEU A 392 -20.59 10.75 33.03
CA LEU A 392 -19.12 10.69 33.08
C LEU A 392 -18.52 11.69 34.08
N ASN A 393 -17.78 11.16 35.04
CA ASN A 393 -16.96 11.96 35.94
C ASN A 393 -15.69 12.46 35.22
N ARG A 394 -15.08 13.54 35.71
CA ARG A 394 -13.87 14.17 35.13
C ARG A 394 -12.73 13.17 34.90
N GLU A 395 -12.54 12.22 35.80
CA GLU A 395 -11.50 11.19 35.69
C GLU A 395 -11.79 10.18 34.56
N SER A 396 -13.05 9.77 34.42
CA SER A 396 -13.50 8.89 33.33
C SER A 396 -13.33 9.55 31.97
N SER A 397 -13.67 10.83 31.85
CA SER A 397 -13.43 11.63 30.64
C SER A 397 -11.95 11.75 30.29
N LYS A 398 -11.07 11.89 31.30
CA LYS A 398 -9.61 11.91 31.09
C LYS A 398 -9.10 10.56 30.57
N LYS A 399 -9.54 9.44 31.16
CA LYS A 399 -9.21 8.09 30.68
C LYS A 399 -9.69 7.85 29.23
N LEU A 400 -10.88 8.34 28.88
CA LEU A 400 -11.39 8.28 27.51
C LEU A 400 -10.58 9.14 26.54
N LEU A 401 -10.14 10.33 26.97
CA LEU A 401 -9.28 11.20 26.18
C LEU A 401 -7.93 10.55 25.88
N GLU A 402 -7.29 9.92 26.86
CA GLU A 402 -6.03 9.19 26.68
C GLU A 402 -6.18 8.02 25.70
N LYS A 403 -7.32 7.31 25.74
CA LYS A 403 -7.66 6.28 24.76
C LYS A 403 -7.87 6.88 23.35
N ALA A 404 -8.52 8.03 23.26
CA ALA A 404 -8.81 8.72 22.00
C ALA A 404 -7.56 9.31 21.33
N PHE A 405 -6.60 9.78 22.12
CA PHE A 405 -5.35 10.41 21.66
C PHE A 405 -4.12 9.62 22.14
N PRO A 406 -3.87 8.43 21.56
CA PRO A 406 -2.75 7.61 21.99
C PRO A 406 -1.42 8.33 21.78
N LYS A 407 -0.53 8.19 22.76
CA LYS A 407 0.88 8.56 22.63
C LYS A 407 1.55 7.61 21.63
N VAL A 408 2.15 8.18 20.59
CA VAL A 408 2.89 7.43 19.56
C VAL A 408 4.33 7.93 19.61
N PRO A 409 5.33 7.03 19.74
CA PRO A 409 6.74 7.43 19.69
C PRO A 409 7.05 8.03 18.32
N TYR A 410 7.82 9.12 18.31
CA TYR A 410 8.26 9.78 17.08
C TYR A 410 9.78 9.90 17.10
N SER A 411 10.37 9.91 15.90
CA SER A 411 11.82 9.93 15.73
C SER A 411 12.17 10.63 14.43
N GLU A 412 12.58 11.89 14.50
CA GLU A 412 12.82 12.71 13.31
C GLU A 412 13.92 12.12 12.40
N ASN A 413 13.62 11.95 11.11
CA ASN A 413 14.55 11.46 10.08
C ASN A 413 15.22 10.09 10.36
N LYS A 414 14.72 9.28 11.32
CA LYS A 414 15.30 7.96 11.69
C LYS A 414 14.73 6.76 10.93
N HIS A 415 13.95 6.99 9.87
CA HIS A 415 13.45 5.89 9.02
C HIS A 415 14.61 5.13 8.36
N ILE A 416 14.45 3.81 8.24
CA ILE A 416 15.46 2.91 7.68
C ILE A 416 15.06 2.53 6.26
N ASN A 417 15.82 3.07 5.30
CA ASN A 417 15.58 2.83 3.89
C ASN A 417 15.84 1.38 3.47
N VAL A 418 15.14 0.98 2.42
CA VAL A 418 15.54 -0.20 1.65
C VAL A 418 16.93 0.02 1.07
N LYS A 419 17.85 -0.92 1.29
CA LYS A 419 19.21 -0.87 0.74
C LYS A 419 19.18 -1.12 -0.78
N GLY A 420 19.58 -0.11 -1.56
CA GLY A 420 19.77 -0.24 -3.01
C GLY A 420 18.58 -0.88 -3.75
N ASP A 421 18.88 -1.89 -4.57
CA ASP A 421 17.90 -2.64 -5.37
C ASP A 421 17.39 -3.91 -4.68
N LYS A 422 17.55 -4.01 -3.34
CA LYS A 422 16.99 -5.14 -2.57
C LYS A 422 15.49 -5.26 -2.84
N SER A 423 15.03 -6.50 -2.94
CA SER A 423 13.63 -6.86 -3.17
C SER A 423 13.19 -7.94 -2.20
N PRO A 424 11.95 -7.98 -1.70
CA PRO A 424 11.46 -9.11 -0.89
C PRO A 424 11.62 -10.49 -1.57
N PHE A 425 11.84 -10.53 -2.90
CA PHE A 425 12.05 -11.74 -3.68
C PHE A 425 13.52 -12.12 -3.90
N ASP A 426 14.48 -11.33 -3.41
CA ASP A 426 15.93 -11.54 -3.58
C ASP A 426 16.49 -12.75 -2.80
N GLY A 427 15.73 -13.26 -1.84
CA GLY A 427 16.13 -14.39 -1.00
C GLY A 427 16.84 -14.00 0.30
N ASP A 428 17.09 -12.72 0.57
CA ASP A 428 17.66 -12.21 1.81
C ASP A 428 16.57 -12.06 2.89
N ILE A 429 16.04 -13.20 3.30
CA ILE A 429 14.94 -13.29 4.27
C ILE A 429 15.36 -12.66 5.61
N THR A 430 16.64 -12.71 5.97
CA THR A 430 17.15 -12.14 7.22
C THR A 430 17.09 -10.62 7.22
N TYR A 431 17.59 -9.97 6.16
CA TYR A 431 17.48 -8.52 6.00
C TYR A 431 16.03 -8.03 6.09
N TRP A 432 15.14 -8.62 5.28
CA TRP A 432 13.74 -8.20 5.22
C TRP A 432 13.01 -8.41 6.54
N SER A 433 13.29 -9.50 7.23
CA SER A 433 12.68 -9.82 8.51
C SER A 433 13.16 -8.90 9.63
N GLN A 434 14.45 -8.56 9.66
CA GLN A 434 15.02 -7.60 10.60
C GLN A 434 14.50 -6.18 10.33
N ARG A 435 14.43 -5.75 9.07
CA ARG A 435 13.88 -4.44 8.69
C ARG A 435 12.42 -4.32 9.10
N ASN A 436 11.59 -5.30 8.77
CA ASN A 436 10.17 -5.31 9.12
C ASN A 436 9.98 -5.21 10.63
N CYS A 437 10.80 -5.87 11.44
CA CYS A 437 10.77 -5.76 12.89
C CYS A 437 11.02 -4.33 13.41
N LYS A 438 11.91 -3.58 12.76
CA LYS A 438 12.23 -2.19 13.14
C LYS A 438 11.13 -1.19 12.77
N LEU A 439 10.14 -1.59 11.97
CA LEU A 439 8.95 -0.77 11.65
C LEU A 439 7.89 -0.80 12.76
N TYR A 440 8.00 -1.75 13.70
CA TYR A 440 7.11 -1.87 14.85
C TYR A 440 7.81 -1.41 16.14
N ASP A 441 7.04 -0.88 17.08
CA ASP A 441 7.52 -0.47 18.41
C ASP A 441 6.80 -1.24 19.52
N GLY A 442 7.28 -1.06 20.76
CA GLY A 442 6.66 -1.59 21.98
C GLY A 442 6.53 -3.10 21.96
N GLU A 443 5.39 -3.59 22.48
CA GLU A 443 5.08 -5.01 22.63
C GLU A 443 5.16 -5.79 21.31
N THR A 444 4.76 -5.17 20.18
CA THR A 444 4.82 -5.82 18.87
C THR A 444 6.27 -6.09 18.47
N SER A 445 7.16 -5.12 18.66
CA SER A 445 8.59 -5.28 18.38
C SER A 445 9.24 -6.32 19.29
N PHE A 446 8.84 -6.34 20.56
CA PHE A 446 9.33 -7.29 21.56
C PHE A 446 8.92 -8.72 21.19
N ALA A 447 7.63 -8.94 20.90
CA ALA A 447 7.11 -10.24 20.51
C ALA A 447 7.77 -10.76 19.22
N ILE A 448 7.98 -9.89 18.21
CA ILE A 448 8.68 -10.26 16.98
C ILE A 448 10.12 -10.70 17.27
N ARG A 449 10.89 -9.92 18.06
CA ARG A 449 12.28 -10.26 18.43
C ARG A 449 12.35 -11.57 19.21
N ARG A 450 11.48 -11.74 20.21
CA ARG A 450 11.37 -12.97 21.02
C ARG A 450 11.11 -14.21 20.17
N GLN A 451 10.34 -14.06 19.09
CA GLN A 451 10.03 -15.15 18.15
C GLN A 451 11.06 -15.28 17.02
N ASN A 452 12.25 -14.69 17.13
CA ASN A 452 13.28 -14.67 16.09
C ASN A 452 12.72 -14.22 14.72
N HIS A 453 11.88 -13.19 14.77
CA HIS A 453 11.18 -12.60 13.63
C HIS A 453 10.26 -13.56 12.86
N ARG A 454 9.80 -14.64 13.49
CA ARG A 454 8.84 -15.59 12.94
C ARG A 454 7.45 -15.34 13.51
N CYS A 455 6.43 -15.66 12.72
CA CYS A 455 5.05 -15.69 13.18
C CYS A 455 4.83 -16.83 14.18
N GLY A 456 4.30 -16.51 15.36
CA GLY A 456 4.02 -17.49 16.43
C GLY A 456 3.06 -18.60 15.99
N TYR A 457 2.15 -18.31 15.05
CA TYR A 457 1.26 -19.31 14.49
C TYR A 457 1.87 -20.14 13.35
N CYS A 458 2.38 -19.51 12.28
CA CYS A 458 2.81 -20.24 11.08
C CYS A 458 4.29 -20.57 10.98
N GLY A 459 5.13 -20.06 11.88
CA GLY A 459 6.59 -20.27 11.87
C GLY A 459 7.33 -19.59 10.71
N LEU A 460 6.62 -18.93 9.79
CA LEU A 460 7.23 -18.17 8.68
C LEU A 460 7.81 -16.86 9.19
N LYS A 461 8.95 -16.43 8.63
CA LYS A 461 9.50 -15.10 8.91
C LYS A 461 8.49 -14.02 8.50
N MET A 462 8.38 -12.99 9.33
CA MET A 462 7.55 -11.82 9.07
C MET A 462 8.19 -11.00 7.94
N LEU A 463 7.75 -11.24 6.72
CA LEU A 463 8.16 -10.47 5.54
C LEU A 463 7.23 -9.26 5.35
N GLU A 464 7.69 -8.30 4.57
CA GLU A 464 6.96 -7.07 4.30
C GLU A 464 5.81 -7.34 3.32
N GLY A 465 4.58 -6.93 3.68
CA GLY A 465 3.37 -7.15 2.88
C GLY A 465 2.15 -7.66 3.65
N GLU A 466 2.35 -8.26 4.83
CA GLU A 466 1.27 -8.60 5.77
C GLU A 466 1.47 -7.81 7.07
N LYS A 467 0.41 -7.18 7.58
CA LYS A 467 0.46 -6.50 8.88
C LYS A 467 0.72 -7.53 9.99
N VAL A 468 1.55 -7.17 10.95
CA VAL A 468 1.73 -7.98 12.16
C VAL A 468 0.68 -7.58 13.19
N HIS A 469 -0.06 -8.56 13.70
CA HIS A 469 -1.01 -8.43 14.79
C HIS A 469 -0.43 -9.10 16.04
N LEU A 470 -0.78 -8.56 17.21
CA LEU A 470 -0.53 -9.22 18.49
C LEU A 470 -1.73 -10.08 18.86
N HIS A 471 -1.45 -11.31 19.28
CA HIS A 471 -2.44 -12.27 19.75
C HIS A 471 -2.20 -12.60 21.23
N HIS A 472 -3.25 -12.61 22.03
CA HIS A 472 -3.20 -13.00 23.44
C HIS A 472 -3.39 -14.51 23.53
N VAL A 473 -2.40 -15.25 24.07
CA VAL A 473 -2.42 -16.72 24.12
C VAL A 473 -3.54 -17.22 25.02
N ASP A 474 -3.75 -16.56 26.15
CA ASP A 474 -4.81 -16.86 27.12
C ASP A 474 -6.21 -16.38 26.71
N GLY A 475 -6.34 -15.67 25.58
CA GLY A 475 -7.58 -15.04 25.14
C GLY A 475 -8.02 -13.82 25.95
N ASN A 476 -7.29 -13.42 26.99
CA ASN A 476 -7.59 -12.25 27.81
C ASN A 476 -6.94 -10.99 27.22
N HIS A 477 -7.76 -10.16 26.57
CA HIS A 477 -7.35 -8.91 25.94
C HIS A 477 -6.83 -7.81 26.91
N HIS A 478 -6.91 -8.06 28.22
CA HIS A 478 -6.39 -7.17 29.26
C HIS A 478 -5.02 -7.61 29.77
N ASN A 479 -4.57 -8.82 29.45
CA ASN A 479 -3.29 -9.36 29.90
C ASN A 479 -2.15 -9.08 28.90
N TRP A 480 -1.59 -7.88 28.97
CA TRP A 480 -0.49 -7.43 28.12
C TRP A 480 0.89 -7.90 28.58
N LYS A 481 0.99 -8.93 29.43
CA LYS A 481 2.28 -9.51 29.82
C LYS A 481 3.00 -10.02 28.58
N ALA A 482 4.27 -9.67 28.45
CA ALA A 482 5.13 -10.05 27.34
C ALA A 482 5.09 -11.56 26.99
N LYS A 483 4.94 -12.43 27.99
CA LYS A 483 4.82 -13.88 27.78
C LYS A 483 3.54 -14.28 27.06
N ASN A 484 2.44 -13.57 27.29
CA ASN A 484 1.11 -13.80 26.76
C ASN A 484 0.89 -13.25 25.33
N LEU A 485 1.82 -12.45 24.81
CA LEU A 485 1.68 -11.80 23.51
C LEU A 485 2.46 -12.54 22.41
N LEU A 486 1.76 -13.02 21.39
CA LEU A 486 2.33 -13.62 20.19
C LEU A 486 2.17 -12.67 18.99
N ALA A 487 3.29 -12.34 18.34
CA ALA A 487 3.28 -11.65 17.06
C ALA A 487 2.92 -12.65 15.94
N ILE A 488 1.81 -12.41 15.26
CA ILE A 488 1.33 -13.25 14.16
C ILE A 488 0.96 -12.41 12.94
N HIS A 489 1.04 -12.97 11.73
CA HIS A 489 0.51 -12.27 10.55
C HIS A 489 -0.98 -11.96 10.76
N GLN A 490 -1.48 -10.82 10.29
CA GLN A 490 -2.91 -10.47 10.33
C GLN A 490 -3.77 -11.63 9.78
N SER A 491 -3.34 -12.16 8.65
CA SER A 491 -3.99 -13.26 7.98
C SER A 491 -3.90 -14.58 8.77
N CYS A 492 -2.96 -14.71 9.71
CA CYS A 492 -2.90 -15.79 10.71
C CYS A 492 -3.74 -15.52 11.95
N HIS A 493 -3.83 -14.27 12.38
CA HIS A 493 -4.74 -13.83 13.43
C HIS A 493 -6.19 -14.14 13.05
N ASP A 494 -6.56 -13.85 11.80
CA ASP A 494 -7.87 -14.22 11.27
C ASP A 494 -8.09 -15.74 11.27
N TYR A 495 -7.06 -16.58 11.10
CA TYR A 495 -7.23 -18.04 11.20
C TYR A 495 -7.58 -18.50 12.61
N ILE A 496 -6.94 -17.91 13.62
CA ILE A 496 -7.16 -18.30 15.01
C ILE A 496 -8.60 -17.97 15.41
N HIS A 497 -9.12 -16.82 14.99
CA HIS A 497 -10.48 -16.40 15.35
C HIS A 497 -11.57 -16.98 14.44
N MET A 498 -11.27 -17.32 13.18
CA MET A 498 -12.20 -18.07 12.32
C MET A 498 -12.58 -19.45 12.91
N GLY A 499 -11.75 -20.02 13.78
CA GLY A 499 -12.03 -21.27 14.48
C GLY A 499 -12.87 -21.12 15.75
N LYS A 500 -13.03 -19.90 16.29
CA LYS A 500 -13.70 -19.63 17.57
C LYS A 500 -15.13 -19.10 17.44
N ASP A 501 -15.55 -18.60 16.26
CA ASP A 501 -16.92 -18.12 16.02
C ASP A 501 -17.97 -19.26 15.93
N SER A 502 -17.67 -20.45 16.45
CA SER A 502 -18.54 -21.64 16.44
C SER A 502 -18.39 -22.45 17.73
N SER A 503 -18.37 -21.76 18.86
CA SER A 503 -18.55 -22.34 20.20
C SER A 503 -19.62 -21.58 20.93
#